data_AF-A0A2R6C047-F1
#
_entry.id   AF-A0A2R6C047-F1
#
_cell.length_a   1.000
_cell.length_b   1.000
_cell.length_c   1.000
_cell.angle_alpha   90.00
_cell.angle_beta   90.00
_cell.angle_gamma   90.00
#
_symmetry.space_group_name_H-M   'P 1'
#
loop_
_entity.id
_entity.type
_entity.pdbx_description
1 polymer ?
#
loop_
_entity_poly.entity_id
_entity_poly.type
_entity_poly.pdbx_seq_one_letter_code
_entity_poly.pdbx_strand_id
1 'polypeptide(L)'
;MEGGVIATATIFKLGKRTRIFIVVALLVALVVVLGVRISEYDLVGGCLSRITLNTYTHFTFNYTAALLYYSSLATPTGLEVVYPGSHTIYLADDQALDYYALLKIYNVTGNPEAISLARRIYSASLVYGGLFKYWNPVFEVVGSYPNTTQPMSGVDVTLGYIDGYTVRATVFSVNPAFNYSAYADQLAYRVLLYLHLGEYTQAEVVFGRLTKMWSGVGFADEAYSGVYQTYKLADYLVAWRALEMHRQTCSFAGSYLGVVKKAVSIISTLQAPSGGVWTGYESVNNSLVYGSGVSLTNGETTSLCILADSL
;
A
#
# COMPACT_ATOMS: atom_id res chain seq x y z
N MET A 1 -11.16 55.47 -9.48
CA MET A 1 -11.04 56.20 -8.19
C MET A 1 -12.42 56.19 -7.57
N GLU A 2 -12.71 55.79 -6.35
CA GLU A 2 -12.01 55.22 -5.20
C GLU A 2 -13.14 54.57 -4.38
N GLY A 3 -12.89 53.42 -3.76
CA GLY A 3 -13.87 52.79 -2.89
C GLY A 3 -13.20 51.70 -2.09
N GLY A 4 -12.68 52.05 -0.92
CA GLY A 4 -12.08 51.04 -0.04
C GLY A 4 -11.20 51.55 1.11
N VAL A 5 -11.56 52.64 1.79
CA VAL A 5 -10.90 53.04 3.05
C VAL A 5 -11.95 53.50 4.06
N ILE A 6 -12.75 52.57 4.63
CA ILE A 6 -13.70 52.90 5.73
C ILE A 6 -13.75 51.78 6.79
N ALA A 7 -12.61 51.19 7.16
CA ALA A 7 -12.57 50.23 8.28
C ALA A 7 -11.75 50.70 9.48
N THR A 8 -10.85 51.68 9.32
CA THR A 8 -9.88 52.05 10.36
C THR A 8 -10.32 53.20 11.28
N ALA A 9 -11.35 53.97 10.93
CA ALA A 9 -11.65 55.23 11.63
C ALA A 9 -12.67 55.15 12.79
N THR A 10 -13.46 54.08 12.91
CA THR A 10 -14.62 54.07 13.83
C THR A 10 -14.26 53.67 15.27
N ILE A 11 -13.12 53.01 15.50
CA ILE A 11 -12.70 52.54 16.84
C ILE A 11 -12.24 53.71 17.74
N PHE A 12 -11.83 54.83 17.15
CA PHE A 12 -11.25 55.98 17.87
C PHE A 12 -12.27 56.96 18.49
N LYS A 13 -13.58 56.70 18.43
CA LYS A 13 -14.62 57.54 19.09
C LYS A 13 -15.25 56.93 20.36
N LEU A 14 -14.83 55.74 20.76
CA LEU A 14 -15.38 55.07 21.95
C LEU A 14 -14.75 55.57 23.25
N GLY A 15 -15.49 55.58 24.37
CA GLY A 15 -14.96 55.93 25.69
C GLY A 15 -13.89 54.93 26.16
N LYS A 16 -12.96 55.37 27.02
CA LYS A 16 -11.78 54.60 27.46
C LYS A 16 -12.14 53.19 27.98
N ARG A 17 -13.23 53.05 28.75
CA ARG A 17 -13.71 51.76 29.25
C ARG A 17 -14.19 50.83 28.11
N THR A 18 -14.92 51.35 27.14
CA THR A 18 -15.43 50.58 26.00
C THR A 18 -14.30 50.09 25.09
N ARG A 19 -13.23 50.89 24.91
CA ARG A 19 -12.04 50.44 24.16
C ARG A 19 -11.31 49.31 24.86
N ILE A 20 -11.17 49.38 26.19
CA ILE A 20 -10.55 48.30 26.97
C ILE A 20 -11.36 47.01 26.83
N PHE A 21 -12.69 47.07 26.94
CA PHE A 21 -13.55 45.90 26.75
C PHE A 21 -13.42 45.29 25.35
N ILE A 22 -13.36 46.10 24.28
CA ILE A 22 -13.18 45.60 22.91
C ILE A 22 -11.80 44.97 22.72
N VAL A 23 -10.73 45.58 23.24
CA VAL A 23 -9.38 45.03 23.15
C VAL A 23 -9.28 43.72 23.93
N VAL A 24 -9.88 43.63 25.12
CA VAL A 24 -9.93 42.39 25.91
C VAL A 24 -10.76 41.32 25.20
N ALA A 25 -11.91 41.66 24.63
CA ALA A 25 -12.73 40.72 23.88
C ALA A 25 -12.03 40.22 22.60
N LEU A 26 -11.30 41.08 21.90
CA LEU A 26 -10.48 40.69 20.74
C LEU A 26 -9.30 39.82 21.14
N LEU A 27 -8.63 40.12 22.27
CA LEU A 27 -7.55 39.28 22.80
C LEU A 27 -8.07 37.91 23.24
N VAL A 28 -9.23 37.85 23.91
CA VAL A 28 -9.87 36.59 24.29
C VAL A 28 -10.30 35.81 23.05
N ALA A 29 -10.91 36.47 22.05
CA ALA A 29 -11.25 35.82 20.79
C ALA A 29 -10.01 35.33 20.03
N LEU A 30 -8.91 36.08 20.06
CA LEU A 30 -7.64 35.67 19.45
C LEU A 30 -7.03 34.48 20.21
N VAL A 31 -7.06 34.47 21.54
CA VAL A 31 -6.59 33.34 22.37
C VAL A 31 -7.49 32.13 22.23
N VAL A 32 -8.80 32.30 22.04
CA VAL A 32 -9.73 31.19 21.77
C VAL A 32 -9.55 30.68 20.35
N VAL A 33 -9.38 31.53 19.34
CA VAL A 33 -9.14 31.09 17.95
C VAL A 33 -7.75 30.46 17.79
N LEU A 34 -6.72 31.05 18.40
CA LEU A 34 -5.38 30.45 18.46
C LEU A 34 -5.37 29.20 19.33
N GLY A 35 -6.07 29.20 20.46
CA GLY A 35 -6.19 28.04 21.35
C GLY A 35 -6.98 26.89 20.72
N VAL A 36 -8.02 27.18 19.93
CA VAL A 36 -8.79 26.20 19.15
C VAL A 36 -7.99 25.72 17.94
N ARG A 37 -7.23 26.60 17.26
CA ARG A 37 -6.31 26.18 16.19
C ARG A 37 -5.11 25.38 16.72
N ILE A 38 -4.60 25.69 17.91
CA ILE A 38 -3.57 24.88 18.58
C ILE A 38 -4.20 23.59 19.11
N SER A 39 -5.47 23.59 19.53
CA SER A 39 -6.19 22.38 19.94
C SER A 39 -6.50 21.42 18.79
N GLU A 40 -6.64 21.90 17.56
CA GLU A 40 -6.77 21.04 16.37
C GLU A 40 -5.42 20.50 15.88
N TYR A 41 -4.30 21.11 16.28
CA TYR A 41 -2.96 20.73 15.86
C TYR A 41 -2.11 20.02 16.94
N ASP A 42 -2.47 20.09 18.24
CA ASP A 42 -1.60 19.62 19.33
C ASP A 42 -2.29 18.88 20.49
N LEU A 43 -3.56 18.45 20.36
CA LEU A 43 -4.19 17.60 21.39
C LEU A 43 -4.40 16.17 20.86
N VAL A 44 -3.41 15.33 21.25
CA VAL A 44 -3.12 13.91 20.91
C VAL A 44 -2.31 13.76 19.61
N GLY A 45 -1.04 13.30 19.55
CA GLY A 45 -0.21 12.54 20.48
C GLY A 45 0.70 11.61 19.67
N GLY A 46 1.94 12.02 19.35
CA GLY A 46 2.99 11.10 18.89
C GLY A 46 2.95 10.55 17.45
N CYS A 47 2.05 11.00 16.56
CA CYS A 47 2.09 10.63 15.13
C CYS A 47 3.28 11.27 14.38
N LEU A 48 3.71 10.67 13.27
CA LEU A 48 4.74 11.26 12.41
C LEU A 48 4.20 12.47 11.62
N SER A 49 5.07 13.45 11.35
CA SER A 49 4.70 14.58 10.48
C SER A 49 4.61 14.15 9.02
N ARG A 50 3.76 14.79 8.22
CA ARG A 50 3.65 14.54 6.78
C ARG A 50 4.97 14.72 6.03
N ILE A 51 5.81 15.65 6.47
CA ILE A 51 7.15 15.87 5.90
C ILE A 51 8.03 14.65 6.16
N THR A 52 8.01 14.13 7.39
CA THR A 52 8.77 12.94 7.78
C THR A 52 8.36 11.74 6.95
N LEU A 53 7.06 11.52 6.75
CA LEU A 53 6.55 10.44 5.92
C LEU A 53 7.07 10.58 4.48
N ASN A 54 6.78 11.70 3.82
CA ASN A 54 7.17 11.93 2.43
C ASN A 54 8.70 11.81 2.19
N THR A 55 9.51 12.04 3.22
CA THR A 55 10.97 11.94 3.08
C THR A 55 11.48 10.50 3.16
N TYR A 56 10.80 9.63 3.91
CA TYR A 56 11.38 8.35 4.34
C TYR A 56 10.63 7.10 3.90
N THR A 57 9.43 7.28 3.32
CA THR A 57 8.55 6.15 2.99
C THR A 57 8.37 5.96 1.48
N HIS A 58 8.91 6.86 0.66
CA HIS A 58 8.94 6.69 -0.79
C HIS A 58 10.19 5.96 -1.20
N PHE A 59 10.03 4.95 -2.06
CA PHE A 59 11.16 4.30 -2.72
C PHE A 59 11.29 4.80 -4.14
N THR A 60 12.50 4.66 -4.68
CA THR A 60 12.73 4.96 -6.10
C THR A 60 12.03 3.89 -6.94
N PHE A 61 11.08 4.32 -7.76
CA PHE A 61 10.36 3.42 -8.66
C PHE A 61 10.15 4.08 -10.03
N ASN A 62 10.53 3.39 -11.09
CA ASN A 62 10.36 3.85 -12.47
C ASN A 62 9.02 3.36 -13.03
N TYR A 63 7.99 4.19 -12.89
CA TYR A 63 6.64 3.91 -13.40
C TYR A 63 6.58 3.74 -14.92
N THR A 64 7.42 4.44 -15.68
CA THR A 64 7.48 4.30 -17.14
C THR A 64 8.01 2.92 -17.52
N ALA A 65 9.07 2.45 -16.87
CA ALA A 65 9.59 1.11 -17.09
C ALA A 65 8.56 0.05 -16.65
N ALA A 66 7.90 0.23 -15.50
CA ALA A 66 6.86 -0.69 -15.04
C ALA A 66 5.69 -0.80 -16.05
N LEU A 67 5.28 0.29 -16.70
CA LEU A 67 4.28 0.25 -17.76
C LEU A 67 4.75 -0.55 -19.00
N LEU A 68 6.03 -0.46 -19.36
CA LEU A 68 6.60 -1.30 -20.42
C LEU A 68 6.62 -2.78 -20.00
N TYR A 69 6.84 -3.05 -18.72
CA TYR A 69 6.75 -4.40 -18.17
C TYR A 69 5.34 -4.99 -18.33
N TYR A 70 4.29 -4.28 -17.89
CA TYR A 70 2.90 -4.74 -18.08
C TYR A 70 2.55 -4.94 -19.57
N SER A 71 2.99 -4.04 -20.45
CA SER A 71 2.85 -4.22 -21.89
C SER A 71 3.45 -5.55 -22.39
N SER A 72 4.51 -6.06 -21.75
CA SER A 72 5.12 -7.34 -22.08
C SER A 72 4.41 -8.57 -21.48
N LEU A 73 3.52 -8.37 -20.49
CA LEU A 73 2.67 -9.41 -19.91
C LEU A 73 1.35 -9.55 -20.67
N ALA A 74 0.91 -8.49 -21.36
CA ALA A 74 -0.35 -8.46 -22.08
C ALA A 74 -0.46 -9.55 -23.15
N THR A 75 -1.59 -10.26 -23.16
CA THR A 75 -1.90 -11.29 -24.16
C THR A 75 -3.01 -10.84 -25.12
N PRO A 76 -3.20 -11.53 -26.26
CA PRO A 76 -4.35 -11.30 -27.14
C PRO A 76 -5.72 -11.49 -26.45
N THR A 77 -5.77 -12.24 -25.35
CA THR A 77 -7.01 -12.46 -24.58
C THR A 77 -7.45 -11.23 -23.78
N GLY A 78 -6.58 -10.22 -23.67
CA GLY A 78 -6.80 -9.03 -22.83
C GLY A 78 -6.40 -9.21 -21.35
N LEU A 79 -6.07 -10.44 -20.94
CA LEU A 79 -5.47 -10.76 -19.64
C LEU A 79 -3.95 -10.77 -19.71
N GLU A 80 -3.30 -10.73 -18.55
CA GLU A 80 -1.84 -10.73 -18.44
C GLU A 80 -1.30 -12.09 -17.96
N VAL A 81 -0.13 -12.48 -18.46
CA VAL A 81 0.60 -13.65 -17.94
C VAL A 81 1.45 -13.29 -16.73
N VAL A 82 1.76 -14.29 -15.89
CA VAL A 82 2.50 -14.08 -14.63
C VAL A 82 3.84 -13.35 -14.83
N TYR A 83 4.58 -13.69 -15.88
CA TYR A 83 5.87 -13.09 -16.23
C TYR A 83 6.12 -13.20 -17.75
N PRO A 84 7.03 -12.40 -18.34
CA PRO A 84 7.27 -12.40 -19.78
C PRO A 84 7.65 -13.79 -20.30
N GLY A 85 6.91 -14.30 -21.29
CA GLY A 85 7.10 -15.63 -21.88
C GLY A 85 6.43 -16.79 -21.12
N SER A 86 5.74 -16.51 -20.00
CA SER A 86 4.88 -17.50 -19.35
C SER A 86 3.70 -17.88 -20.24
N HIS A 87 3.20 -19.11 -20.07
CA HIS A 87 1.98 -19.62 -20.70
C HIS A 87 0.86 -19.82 -19.68
N THR A 88 0.97 -19.15 -18.52
CA THR A 88 -0.01 -19.22 -17.43
C THR A 88 -0.58 -17.83 -17.17
N ILE A 89 -1.90 -17.78 -17.05
CA ILE A 89 -2.67 -16.61 -16.61
C ILE A 89 -3.31 -17.00 -15.28
N TYR A 90 -2.93 -16.31 -14.21
CA TYR A 90 -3.63 -16.40 -12.93
C TYR A 90 -4.76 -15.38 -12.91
N LEU A 91 -5.96 -15.85 -12.62
CA LEU A 91 -7.16 -15.03 -12.47
C LEU A 91 -7.34 -14.58 -11.03
N ALA A 92 -8.06 -13.47 -10.92
CA ALA A 92 -8.39 -12.78 -9.69
C ALA A 92 -7.19 -12.05 -9.06
N ASP A 93 -6.27 -12.72 -8.38
CA ASP A 93 -5.14 -12.08 -7.69
C ASP A 93 -4.28 -11.22 -8.60
N ASP A 94 -3.57 -11.85 -9.54
CA ASP A 94 -2.69 -11.16 -10.48
C ASP A 94 -3.46 -10.07 -11.24
N GLN A 95 -4.59 -10.42 -11.85
CA GLN A 95 -5.34 -9.49 -12.70
C GLN A 95 -5.90 -8.29 -11.92
N ALA A 96 -6.37 -8.48 -10.69
CA ALA A 96 -6.86 -7.36 -9.89
C ALA A 96 -5.70 -6.47 -9.45
N LEU A 97 -4.59 -7.05 -9.01
CA LEU A 97 -3.42 -6.29 -8.60
C LEU A 97 -2.85 -5.49 -9.77
N ASP A 98 -2.70 -6.10 -10.93
CA ASP A 98 -2.23 -5.47 -12.17
C ASP A 98 -3.18 -4.34 -12.58
N TYR A 99 -4.50 -4.56 -12.50
CA TYR A 99 -5.51 -3.52 -12.74
C TYR A 99 -5.30 -2.29 -11.84
N TYR A 100 -5.21 -2.46 -10.52
CA TYR A 100 -5.05 -1.33 -9.60
C TYR A 100 -3.67 -0.66 -9.72
N ALA A 101 -2.62 -1.44 -9.98
CA ALA A 101 -1.28 -0.90 -10.23
C ALA A 101 -1.24 -0.04 -11.50
N LEU A 102 -1.89 -0.48 -12.58
CA LEU A 102 -2.03 0.29 -13.82
C LEU A 102 -2.86 1.56 -13.65
N LEU A 103 -3.94 1.52 -12.85
CA LEU A 103 -4.68 2.74 -12.48
C LEU A 103 -3.78 3.73 -11.74
N LYS A 104 -2.93 3.23 -10.84
CA LYS A 104 -1.98 4.08 -10.11
C LYS A 104 -0.92 4.67 -11.01
N ILE A 105 -0.33 3.88 -11.92
CA ILE A 105 0.58 4.37 -12.96
C ILE A 105 -0.10 5.50 -13.75
N TYR A 106 -1.35 5.31 -14.19
CA TYR A 106 -2.10 6.35 -14.89
C TYR A 106 -2.26 7.63 -14.06
N ASN A 107 -2.64 7.50 -12.79
CA ASN A 107 -2.82 8.66 -11.90
C ASN A 107 -1.52 9.43 -11.65
N VAL A 108 -0.38 8.74 -11.59
CA VAL A 108 0.93 9.36 -11.36
C VAL A 108 1.52 9.95 -12.63
N THR A 109 1.39 9.26 -13.77
CA THR A 109 2.11 9.60 -15.02
C THR A 109 1.25 10.30 -16.07
N GLY A 110 -0.08 10.19 -15.97
CA GLY A 110 -1.01 10.61 -17.02
C GLY A 110 -0.93 9.78 -18.31
N ASN A 111 -0.21 8.65 -18.32
CA ASN A 111 0.01 7.87 -19.54
C ASN A 111 -1.25 7.08 -19.94
N PRO A 112 -1.87 7.36 -21.11
CA PRO A 112 -3.11 6.72 -21.52
C PRO A 112 -2.99 5.21 -21.79
N GLU A 113 -1.79 4.68 -22.03
CA GLU A 113 -1.61 3.24 -22.22
C GLU A 113 -1.86 2.46 -20.93
N ALA A 114 -1.55 3.04 -19.78
CA ALA A 114 -1.79 2.41 -18.48
C ALA A 114 -3.30 2.17 -18.24
N ILE A 115 -4.13 3.20 -18.47
CA ILE A 115 -5.58 3.05 -18.35
C ILE A 115 -6.18 2.16 -19.46
N SER A 116 -5.55 2.11 -20.64
CA SER A 116 -5.93 1.21 -21.73
C SER A 116 -5.72 -0.26 -21.35
N LEU A 117 -4.55 -0.62 -20.81
CA LEU A 117 -4.26 -1.96 -20.27
C LEU A 117 -5.22 -2.33 -19.14
N ALA A 118 -5.40 -1.47 -18.15
CA ALA A 118 -6.31 -1.73 -17.03
C ALA A 118 -7.74 -2.04 -17.52
N ARG A 119 -8.26 -1.29 -18.49
CA ARG A 119 -9.60 -1.54 -19.06
C ARG A 119 -9.69 -2.87 -19.82
N ARG A 120 -8.62 -3.29 -20.50
CA ARG A 120 -8.56 -4.61 -21.16
C ARG A 120 -8.66 -5.73 -20.13
N ILE A 121 -7.85 -5.67 -19.07
CA ILE A 121 -7.87 -6.65 -17.97
C ILE A 121 -9.27 -6.72 -17.35
N TYR A 122 -9.83 -5.56 -16.97
CA TYR A 122 -11.17 -5.51 -16.39
C TYR A 122 -12.22 -6.15 -17.30
N SER A 123 -12.25 -5.78 -18.58
CA SER A 123 -13.24 -6.30 -19.53
C SER A 123 -13.07 -7.80 -19.77
N ALA A 124 -11.84 -8.27 -19.93
CA ALA A 124 -11.53 -9.69 -20.12
C ALA A 124 -11.85 -10.52 -18.87
N SER A 125 -11.71 -9.96 -17.66
CA SER A 125 -12.04 -10.65 -16.41
C SER A 125 -13.54 -10.93 -16.23
N LEU A 126 -14.43 -10.17 -16.89
CA LEU A 126 -15.88 -10.29 -16.69
C LEU A 126 -16.43 -11.67 -17.08
N VAL A 127 -15.84 -12.31 -18.10
CA VAL A 127 -16.27 -13.66 -18.52
C VAL A 127 -15.96 -14.72 -17.45
N TYR A 128 -15.04 -14.40 -16.54
CA TYR A 128 -14.67 -15.24 -15.40
C TYR A 128 -15.32 -14.77 -14.09
N GLY A 129 -16.35 -13.91 -14.16
CA GLY A 129 -17.04 -13.37 -12.99
C GLY A 129 -16.42 -12.10 -12.39
N GLY A 130 -15.45 -11.49 -13.09
CA GLY A 130 -14.79 -10.24 -12.70
C GLY A 130 -13.54 -10.43 -11.83
N LEU A 131 -12.85 -9.31 -11.58
CA LEU A 131 -11.56 -9.26 -10.87
C LEU A 131 -11.56 -9.93 -9.49
N PHE A 132 -12.70 -9.98 -8.80
CA PHE A 132 -12.80 -10.46 -7.43
C PHE A 132 -13.55 -11.80 -7.28
N LYS A 133 -13.83 -12.50 -8.39
CA LYS A 133 -14.60 -13.77 -8.35
C LYS A 133 -13.99 -14.81 -7.42
N TYR A 134 -12.67 -14.97 -7.49
CA TYR A 134 -11.89 -15.87 -6.65
C TYR A 134 -11.17 -15.03 -5.60
N TRP A 135 -11.90 -14.65 -4.55
CA TRP A 135 -11.36 -13.81 -3.49
C TRP A 135 -10.05 -14.39 -2.91
N ASN A 136 -9.01 -13.56 -2.84
CA ASN A 136 -7.68 -13.86 -2.29
C ASN A 136 -7.37 -12.84 -1.17
N PRO A 137 -6.77 -13.24 -0.02
CA PRO A 137 -6.34 -12.33 1.04
C PRO A 137 -5.53 -11.11 0.60
N VAL A 138 -4.77 -11.21 -0.50
CA VAL A 138 -4.03 -10.08 -1.06
C VAL A 138 -4.96 -8.91 -1.45
N PHE A 139 -6.24 -9.16 -1.69
CA PHE A 139 -7.24 -8.13 -2.00
C PHE A 139 -7.50 -7.15 -0.86
N GLU A 140 -7.10 -7.48 0.36
CA GLU A 140 -7.16 -6.54 1.48
C GLU A 140 -6.25 -5.33 1.24
N VAL A 141 -5.16 -5.47 0.46
CA VAL A 141 -4.28 -4.36 0.03
C VAL A 141 -5.04 -3.32 -0.81
N VAL A 142 -6.07 -3.74 -1.54
CA VAL A 142 -6.93 -2.86 -2.35
C VAL A 142 -8.29 -2.59 -1.70
N GLY A 143 -8.42 -2.88 -0.39
CA GLY A 143 -9.60 -2.57 0.40
C GLY A 143 -10.79 -3.51 0.20
N SER A 144 -10.57 -4.72 -0.33
CA SER A 144 -11.60 -5.74 -0.49
C SER A 144 -11.43 -6.85 0.56
N TYR A 145 -12.22 -6.75 1.63
CA TYR A 145 -12.11 -7.57 2.84
C TYR A 145 -13.02 -8.81 2.81
N PRO A 146 -12.64 -9.90 3.52
CA PRO A 146 -13.51 -11.06 3.68
C PRO A 146 -14.68 -10.76 4.63
N ASN A 147 -15.74 -11.55 4.54
CA ASN A 147 -16.87 -11.49 5.47
C ASN A 147 -16.64 -12.29 6.77
N THR A 148 -15.40 -12.74 7.01
CA THR A 148 -15.02 -13.60 8.14
C THR A 148 -13.64 -13.24 8.65
N THR A 149 -13.43 -13.42 9.95
CA THR A 149 -12.11 -13.34 10.59
C THR A 149 -11.47 -14.73 10.74
N GLN A 150 -12.11 -15.79 10.27
CA GLN A 150 -11.50 -17.12 10.32
C GLN A 150 -10.34 -17.24 9.33
N PRO A 151 -9.25 -17.97 9.67
CA PRO A 151 -8.17 -18.21 8.72
C PRO A 151 -8.69 -18.90 7.45
N MET A 152 -8.07 -18.55 6.33
CA MET A 152 -8.39 -19.10 5.02
C MET A 152 -7.11 -19.60 4.38
N SER A 153 -7.21 -20.67 3.58
CA SER A 153 -6.09 -21.20 2.82
C SER A 153 -6.51 -21.41 1.36
N GLY A 154 -5.57 -21.17 0.45
CA GLY A 154 -5.77 -21.27 -0.99
C GLY A 154 -5.40 -22.64 -1.55
N VAL A 155 -6.11 -23.06 -2.59
CA VAL A 155 -5.73 -24.20 -3.44
C VAL A 155 -5.77 -23.74 -4.89
N ASP A 156 -4.67 -23.95 -5.61
CA ASP A 156 -4.61 -23.67 -7.04
C ASP A 156 -5.48 -24.64 -7.84
N VAL A 157 -6.29 -24.09 -8.73
CA VAL A 157 -7.11 -24.85 -9.67
C VAL A 157 -6.86 -24.40 -11.09
N THR A 158 -6.89 -25.35 -12.04
CA THR A 158 -6.91 -25.05 -13.46
C THR A 158 -8.37 -24.87 -13.89
N LEU A 159 -8.68 -23.72 -14.48
CA LEU A 159 -10.02 -23.36 -14.91
C LEU A 159 -10.25 -23.68 -16.39
N GLY A 160 -9.18 -23.73 -17.19
CA GLY A 160 -9.26 -24.12 -18.59
C GLY A 160 -8.05 -23.68 -19.39
N TYR A 161 -8.22 -23.70 -20.72
CA TYR A 161 -7.21 -23.30 -21.69
C TYR A 161 -7.82 -22.34 -22.70
N ILE A 162 -7.12 -21.26 -23.02
CA ILE A 162 -7.55 -20.25 -24.00
C ILE A 162 -6.34 -19.79 -24.81
N ASP A 163 -6.42 -19.83 -26.13
CA ASP A 163 -5.38 -19.35 -27.06
C ASP A 163 -3.95 -19.82 -26.73
N GLY A 164 -3.80 -21.05 -26.24
CA GLY A 164 -2.50 -21.64 -25.85
C GLY A 164 -2.04 -21.33 -24.42
N TYR A 165 -2.82 -20.56 -23.66
CA TYR A 165 -2.56 -20.26 -22.24
C TYR A 165 -3.33 -21.20 -21.32
N THR A 166 -2.71 -21.56 -20.19
CA THR A 166 -3.37 -22.23 -19.07
C THR A 166 -3.95 -21.17 -18.14
N VAL A 167 -5.26 -21.22 -17.91
CA VAL A 167 -5.95 -20.29 -17.01
C VAL A 167 -6.10 -20.95 -15.64
N ARG A 168 -5.60 -20.29 -14.60
CA ARG A 168 -5.60 -20.78 -13.22
C ARG A 168 -6.21 -19.76 -12.28
N ALA A 169 -6.59 -20.19 -11.09
CA ALA A 169 -6.92 -19.32 -9.97
C ALA A 169 -6.57 -20.03 -8.67
N THR A 170 -6.31 -19.26 -7.61
CA THR A 170 -6.23 -19.80 -6.26
C THR A 170 -7.58 -19.63 -5.57
N VAL A 171 -8.20 -20.75 -5.19
CA VAL A 171 -9.50 -20.75 -4.51
C VAL A 171 -9.28 -20.81 -3.01
N PHE A 172 -9.63 -19.74 -2.31
CA PHE A 172 -9.55 -19.68 -0.86
C PHE A 172 -10.84 -20.19 -0.20
N SER A 173 -10.66 -20.95 0.87
CA SER A 173 -11.74 -21.43 1.72
C SER A 173 -11.37 -21.28 3.19
N VAL A 174 -12.38 -21.18 4.05
CA VAL A 174 -12.20 -21.14 5.51
C VAL A 174 -11.51 -22.42 5.97
N ASN A 175 -10.37 -22.25 6.62
CA ASN A 175 -9.54 -23.32 7.15
C ASN A 175 -9.01 -22.93 8.54
N PRO A 176 -9.73 -23.25 9.62
CA PRO A 176 -9.31 -22.90 10.99
C PRO A 176 -7.98 -23.54 11.42
N ALA A 177 -7.54 -24.60 10.74
CA ALA A 177 -6.26 -25.26 11.01
C ALA A 177 -5.07 -24.56 10.35
N PHE A 178 -5.31 -23.61 9.43
CA PHE A 178 -4.24 -22.86 8.78
C PHE A 178 -3.56 -21.91 9.77
N ASN A 179 -2.27 -22.15 10.03
CA ASN A 179 -1.46 -21.31 10.89
C ASN A 179 -0.99 -20.05 10.14
N TYR A 180 -1.92 -19.14 9.87
CA TYR A 180 -1.61 -17.86 9.21
C TYR A 180 -0.56 -17.05 9.97
N SER A 181 -0.43 -17.25 11.29
CA SER A 181 0.51 -16.49 12.13
C SER A 181 1.98 -16.83 11.90
N ALA A 182 2.26 -17.88 11.13
CA ALA A 182 3.60 -18.29 10.72
C ALA A 182 4.08 -17.62 9.42
N TYR A 183 3.22 -16.86 8.74
CA TYR A 183 3.50 -16.24 7.44
C TYR A 183 3.36 -14.72 7.51
N ALA A 184 4.35 -14.00 6.99
CA ALA A 184 4.44 -12.55 7.12
C ALA A 184 3.38 -11.80 6.30
N ASP A 185 3.15 -12.22 5.06
CA ASP A 185 2.10 -11.70 4.17
C ASP A 185 0.71 -11.86 4.80
N GLN A 186 0.44 -13.05 5.35
CA GLN A 186 -0.82 -13.33 6.03
C GLN A 186 -1.02 -12.43 7.27
N LEU A 187 0.04 -12.18 8.05
CA LEU A 187 -0.03 -11.23 9.15
C LEU A 187 -0.27 -9.80 8.64
N ALA A 188 0.33 -9.39 7.52
CA ALA A 188 0.12 -8.07 6.93
C ALA A 188 -1.35 -7.86 6.51
N TYR A 189 -1.95 -8.84 5.81
CA TYR A 189 -3.38 -8.78 5.46
C TYR A 189 -4.23 -8.69 6.73
N ARG A 190 -3.96 -9.52 7.73
CA ARG A 190 -4.69 -9.46 9.02
C ARG A 190 -4.64 -8.10 9.71
N VAL A 191 -3.55 -7.35 9.60
CA VAL A 191 -3.51 -5.96 10.09
C VAL A 191 -4.54 -5.09 9.38
N LEU A 192 -4.63 -5.20 8.05
CA LEU A 192 -5.60 -4.47 7.24
C LEU A 192 -7.04 -4.84 7.60
N LEU A 193 -7.34 -6.13 7.77
CA LEU A 193 -8.65 -6.59 8.25
C LEU A 193 -9.01 -6.02 9.63
N TYR A 194 -8.10 -6.09 10.60
CA TYR A 194 -8.38 -5.55 11.95
C TYR A 194 -8.58 -4.04 11.94
N LEU A 195 -7.82 -3.30 11.12
CA LEU A 195 -8.06 -1.87 10.90
C LEU A 195 -9.44 -1.60 10.31
N HIS A 196 -9.84 -2.38 9.29
CA HIS A 196 -11.16 -2.28 8.68
C HIS A 196 -12.30 -2.51 9.70
N LEU A 197 -12.12 -3.44 10.62
CA LEU A 197 -13.06 -3.74 11.70
C LEU A 197 -13.02 -2.73 12.87
N GLY A 198 -12.10 -1.77 12.86
CA GLY A 198 -11.89 -0.82 13.97
C GLY A 198 -11.21 -1.45 15.19
N GLU A 199 -10.62 -2.63 15.05
CA GLU A 199 -9.93 -3.37 16.12
C GLU A 199 -8.45 -2.95 16.22
N TYR A 200 -8.21 -1.67 16.51
CA TYR A 200 -6.88 -1.05 16.49
C TYR A 200 -5.83 -1.79 17.34
N THR A 201 -6.17 -2.19 18.57
CA THR A 201 -5.25 -2.93 19.44
C THR A 201 -4.86 -4.29 18.86
N GLN A 202 -5.79 -4.99 18.18
CA GLN A 202 -5.45 -6.26 17.52
C GLN A 202 -4.56 -6.02 16.31
N ALA A 203 -4.82 -4.96 15.54
CA ALA A 203 -3.96 -4.56 14.42
C ALA A 203 -2.51 -4.31 14.89
N GLU A 204 -2.32 -3.58 16.00
CA GLU A 204 -0.98 -3.36 16.59
C GLU A 204 -0.32 -4.66 17.06
N VAL A 205 -1.06 -5.54 17.74
CA VAL A 205 -0.54 -6.84 18.20
C VAL A 205 -0.07 -7.69 17.03
N VAL A 206 -0.85 -7.76 15.95
CA VAL A 206 -0.53 -8.53 14.76
C VAL A 206 0.66 -7.93 14.01
N PHE A 207 0.69 -6.60 13.85
CA PHE A 207 1.82 -5.91 13.21
C PHE A 207 3.12 -6.06 14.02
N GLY A 208 3.03 -6.07 15.34
CA GLY A 208 4.16 -6.38 16.22
C GLY A 208 4.69 -7.80 16.02
N ARG A 209 3.82 -8.78 15.75
CA ARG A 209 4.22 -10.16 15.40
C ARG A 209 4.86 -10.22 14.02
N LEU A 210 4.27 -9.57 13.03
CA LEU A 210 4.84 -9.43 11.69
C LEU A 210 6.27 -8.86 11.75
N THR A 211 6.46 -7.77 12.51
CA THR A 211 7.77 -7.14 12.62
C THR A 211 8.81 -8.02 13.33
N LYS A 212 8.41 -8.97 14.20
CA LYS A 212 9.35 -9.92 14.80
C LYS A 212 9.96 -10.89 13.78
N MET A 213 9.34 -11.07 12.61
CA MET A 213 9.89 -11.89 11.52
C MET A 213 10.97 -11.13 10.70
N TRP A 214 11.16 -9.83 10.95
CA TRP A 214 12.17 -9.03 10.29
C TRP A 214 13.59 -9.44 10.71
N SER A 215 14.38 -9.97 9.78
CA SER A 215 15.76 -10.42 10.02
C SER A 215 16.79 -9.29 9.96
N GLY A 216 16.38 -8.07 9.63
CA GLY A 216 17.28 -6.95 9.33
C GLY A 216 17.35 -6.60 7.84
N VAL A 217 17.03 -7.56 6.96
CA VAL A 217 17.08 -7.44 5.49
C VAL A 217 15.82 -7.98 4.78
N GLY A 218 14.94 -8.68 5.47
CA GLY A 218 13.70 -9.23 4.92
C GLY A 218 12.89 -9.95 6.00
N PHE A 219 11.78 -10.56 5.61
CA PHE A 219 10.94 -11.35 6.52
C PHE A 219 11.32 -12.84 6.41
N ALA A 220 11.90 -13.38 7.48
CA ALA A 220 12.28 -14.79 7.61
C ALA A 220 11.16 -15.54 8.36
N ASP A 221 10.06 -15.78 7.66
CA ASP A 221 8.90 -16.51 8.16
C ASP A 221 8.98 -18.02 7.85
N GLU A 222 7.91 -18.78 8.08
CA GLU A 222 7.92 -20.24 7.89
C GLU A 222 8.27 -20.67 6.46
N ALA A 223 7.90 -19.86 5.46
CA ALA A 223 8.17 -20.14 4.05
C ALA A 223 9.60 -19.77 3.63
N TYR A 224 10.38 -19.11 4.49
CA TYR A 224 11.73 -18.66 4.16
C TYR A 224 12.71 -19.84 4.09
N SER A 225 13.35 -20.01 2.93
CA SER A 225 14.33 -21.06 2.68
C SER A 225 15.64 -20.51 2.09
N GLY A 226 16.14 -19.39 2.63
CA GLY A 226 17.38 -18.73 2.19
C GLY A 226 17.17 -17.58 1.18
N VAL A 227 15.98 -17.50 0.58
CA VAL A 227 15.59 -16.42 -0.36
C VAL A 227 14.44 -15.62 0.26
N TYR A 228 14.65 -14.32 0.45
CA TYR A 228 13.61 -13.40 0.87
C TYR A 228 12.67 -13.08 -0.29
N GLN A 229 11.42 -12.76 0.02
CA GLN A 229 10.40 -12.42 -0.97
C GLN A 229 10.10 -10.92 -0.94
N THR A 230 10.20 -10.26 -2.09
CA THR A 230 10.05 -8.81 -2.22
C THR A 230 8.63 -8.34 -1.92
N TYR A 231 7.61 -9.12 -2.34
CA TYR A 231 6.21 -8.76 -2.07
C TYR A 231 5.91 -8.62 -0.57
N LYS A 232 6.58 -9.39 0.30
CA LYS A 232 6.43 -9.27 1.77
C LYS A 232 6.91 -7.92 2.29
N LEU A 233 7.89 -7.29 1.64
CA LEU A 233 8.28 -5.92 1.95
C LEU A 233 7.18 -4.94 1.56
N ALA A 234 6.58 -5.12 0.38
CA ALA A 234 5.50 -4.27 -0.08
C ALA A 234 4.27 -4.39 0.84
N ASP A 235 3.85 -5.61 1.18
CA ASP A 235 2.75 -5.87 2.11
C ASP A 235 3.00 -5.25 3.50
N TYR A 236 4.24 -5.35 4.00
CA TYR A 236 4.63 -4.67 5.23
C TYR A 236 4.45 -3.16 5.16
N LEU A 237 4.88 -2.53 4.06
CA LEU A 237 4.75 -1.09 3.86
C LEU A 237 3.29 -0.65 3.76
N VAL A 238 2.44 -1.43 3.06
CA VAL A 238 1.00 -1.19 3.00
C VAL A 238 0.37 -1.26 4.39
N ALA A 239 0.62 -2.33 5.14
CA ALA A 239 0.10 -2.51 6.50
C ALA A 239 0.60 -1.42 7.46
N TRP A 240 1.89 -1.08 7.39
CA TRP A 240 2.48 0.00 8.19
C TRP A 240 1.82 1.34 7.90
N ARG A 241 1.64 1.67 6.61
CA ARG A 241 0.99 2.92 6.21
C ARG A 241 -0.45 2.96 6.69
N ALA A 242 -1.18 1.85 6.55
CA ALA A 242 -2.56 1.77 7.02
C ALA A 242 -2.64 2.07 8.53
N LEU A 243 -1.74 1.53 9.35
CA LEU A 243 -1.65 1.88 10.78
C LEU A 243 -1.29 3.36 10.99
N GLU A 244 -0.36 3.88 10.21
CA GLU A 244 0.10 5.26 10.34
C GLU A 244 -1.01 6.29 10.08
N MET A 245 -1.90 6.02 9.12
CA MET A 245 -3.02 6.90 8.76
C MET A 245 -4.15 6.95 9.81
N HIS A 246 -4.16 6.06 10.79
CA HIS A 246 -5.17 6.04 11.86
C HIS A 246 -4.64 6.69 13.13
N ARG A 247 -5.38 7.67 13.67
CA ARG A 247 -4.98 8.42 14.88
C ARG A 247 -4.69 7.51 16.09
N GLN A 248 -5.38 6.37 16.17
CA GLN A 248 -5.25 5.40 17.25
C GLN A 248 -3.93 4.63 17.21
N THR A 249 -3.36 4.41 16.02
CA THR A 249 -2.20 3.52 15.80
C THR A 249 -0.98 4.25 15.23
N CYS A 250 -1.10 5.53 14.87
CA CYS A 250 -0.04 6.30 14.24
C CYS A 250 1.27 6.37 15.06
N SER A 251 1.17 6.49 16.39
CA SER A 251 2.33 6.60 17.27
C SER A 251 3.05 5.24 17.40
N PHE A 252 2.27 4.16 17.49
CA PHE A 252 2.78 2.80 17.41
C PHE A 252 3.50 2.55 16.09
N ALA A 253 2.87 2.88 14.95
CA ALA A 253 3.47 2.76 13.63
C ALA A 253 4.80 3.56 13.53
N GLY A 254 4.84 4.76 14.09
CA GLY A 254 6.03 5.61 14.13
C GLY A 254 7.26 4.95 14.76
N SER A 255 7.08 4.05 15.72
CA SER A 255 8.18 3.32 16.36
C SER A 255 8.93 2.36 15.42
N TYR A 256 8.33 2.00 14.29
CA TYR A 256 8.88 1.07 13.29
C TYR A 256 9.49 1.77 12.07
N LEU A 257 9.62 3.11 12.09
CA LEU A 257 10.15 3.88 10.97
C LEU A 257 11.56 3.40 10.53
N GLY A 258 12.38 2.89 11.45
CA GLY A 258 13.69 2.32 11.12
C GLY A 258 13.61 1.07 10.22
N VAL A 259 12.61 0.22 10.41
CA VAL A 259 12.37 -0.96 9.56
C VAL A 259 11.86 -0.52 8.19
N VAL A 260 10.90 0.41 8.17
CA VAL A 260 10.32 1.00 6.95
C VAL A 260 11.40 1.60 6.04
N LYS A 261 12.30 2.42 6.59
CA LYS A 261 13.42 3.00 5.82
C LYS A 261 14.28 1.93 5.15
N LYS A 262 14.54 0.81 5.83
CA LYS A 262 15.30 -0.30 5.26
C LYS A 262 14.52 -1.03 4.18
N ALA A 263 13.26 -1.36 4.42
CA ALA A 263 12.39 -2.00 3.42
C ALA A 263 12.29 -1.17 2.13
N VAL A 264 12.03 0.13 2.26
CA VAL A 264 12.01 1.11 1.15
C VAL A 264 13.34 1.13 0.40
N SER A 265 14.47 1.18 1.11
CA SER A 265 15.79 1.16 0.49
C SER A 265 16.05 -0.13 -0.27
N ILE A 266 15.57 -1.27 0.22
CA ILE A 266 15.73 -2.57 -0.43
C ILE A 266 14.87 -2.62 -1.68
N ILE A 267 13.57 -2.30 -1.59
CA ILE A 267 12.66 -2.28 -2.76
C ILE A 267 13.19 -1.37 -3.86
N SER A 268 13.76 -0.21 -3.51
CA SER A 268 14.38 0.73 -4.47
C SER A 268 15.48 0.11 -5.34
N THR A 269 16.08 -1.01 -4.90
CA THR A 269 17.16 -1.71 -5.64
C THR A 269 16.66 -2.92 -6.44
N LEU A 270 15.42 -3.37 -6.20
CA LEU A 270 14.91 -4.64 -6.72
C LEU A 270 14.10 -4.48 -8.01
N GLN A 271 13.83 -3.25 -8.47
CA GLN A 271 13.25 -3.04 -9.79
C GLN A 271 14.29 -3.36 -10.88
N ALA A 272 13.95 -4.30 -11.75
CA ALA A 272 14.78 -4.66 -12.88
C ALA A 272 14.78 -3.55 -13.96
N PRO A 273 15.79 -3.50 -14.84
CA PRO A 273 15.79 -2.58 -15.98
C PRO A 273 14.58 -2.73 -16.92
N SER A 274 13.95 -3.90 -16.96
CA SER A 274 12.70 -4.15 -17.70
C SER A 274 11.48 -3.47 -17.10
N GLY A 275 11.57 -3.00 -15.85
CA GLY A 275 10.48 -2.37 -15.10
C GLY A 275 9.78 -3.29 -14.10
N GLY A 276 9.85 -4.61 -14.29
CA GLY A 276 9.34 -5.60 -13.34
C GLY A 276 10.21 -5.70 -12.09
N VAL A 277 9.66 -6.20 -11.00
CA VAL A 277 10.36 -6.34 -9.72
C VAL A 277 10.78 -7.79 -9.49
N TRP A 278 12.04 -8.02 -9.10
CA TRP A 278 12.53 -9.36 -8.76
C TRP A 278 11.75 -9.92 -7.58
N THR A 279 11.16 -11.10 -7.72
CA THR A 279 10.29 -11.67 -6.66
C THR A 279 11.06 -12.07 -5.43
N GLY A 280 12.32 -12.47 -5.58
CA GLY A 280 13.17 -12.85 -4.46
C GLY A 280 14.63 -12.40 -4.57
N TYR A 281 15.26 -12.32 -3.40
CA TYR A 281 16.64 -11.88 -3.22
C TYR A 281 17.29 -12.56 -2.01
N GLU A 282 18.62 -12.66 -2.02
CA GLU A 282 19.42 -13.20 -0.93
C GLU A 282 20.26 -12.09 -0.28
N SER A 283 20.75 -12.34 0.93
CA SER A 283 21.71 -11.46 1.62
C SER A 283 23.00 -12.22 1.89
N VAL A 284 24.03 -11.98 1.08
CA VAL A 284 25.34 -12.62 1.17
C VAL A 284 26.38 -11.57 1.56
N ASN A 285 27.08 -11.75 2.68
CA ASN A 285 28.08 -10.81 3.18
C ASN A 285 27.57 -9.34 3.25
N ASN A 286 26.34 -9.15 3.75
CA ASN A 286 25.63 -7.86 3.81
C ASN A 286 25.38 -7.19 2.44
N SER A 287 25.51 -7.92 1.34
CA SER A 287 25.15 -7.47 -0.01
C SER A 287 23.90 -8.21 -0.47
N LEU A 288 23.02 -7.50 -1.16
CA LEU A 288 21.84 -8.09 -1.76
C LEU A 288 22.22 -8.77 -3.08
N VAL A 289 21.84 -10.03 -3.24
CA VAL A 289 21.99 -10.79 -4.49
C VAL A 289 20.60 -11.03 -5.05
N TYR A 290 20.37 -10.57 -6.28
CA TYR A 290 19.09 -10.67 -7.00
C TYR A 290 19.35 -10.75 -8.50
N GLY A 291 18.31 -11.05 -9.27
CA GLY A 291 18.39 -11.30 -10.71
C GLY A 291 17.94 -12.70 -11.09
N SER A 292 18.02 -13.02 -12.37
CA SER A 292 17.52 -14.27 -12.94
C SER A 292 18.16 -15.55 -12.39
N GLY A 293 19.30 -15.44 -11.71
CA GLY A 293 19.94 -16.55 -10.99
C GLY A 293 19.32 -16.87 -9.63
N VAL A 294 18.51 -15.95 -9.09
CA VAL A 294 17.83 -16.08 -7.78
C VAL A 294 16.32 -16.22 -7.98
N SER A 295 15.72 -15.36 -8.79
CA SER A 295 14.28 -15.31 -9.01
C SER A 295 13.91 -14.69 -10.36
N LEU A 296 12.64 -14.76 -10.74
CA LEU A 296 12.11 -14.04 -11.89
C LEU A 296 11.46 -12.74 -11.44
N THR A 297 11.16 -11.86 -12.40
CA THR A 297 10.20 -10.77 -12.18
C THR A 297 8.79 -11.28 -12.47
N ASN A 298 7.76 -10.80 -11.77
CA ASN A 298 6.37 -11.11 -12.10
C ASN A 298 5.43 -9.89 -11.95
N GLY A 299 4.22 -10.00 -12.52
CA GLY A 299 3.15 -8.99 -12.40
C GLY A 299 2.78 -8.72 -10.95
N GLU A 300 2.42 -9.75 -10.19
CA GLU A 300 1.98 -9.66 -8.79
C GLU A 300 2.92 -8.85 -7.88
N THR A 301 4.21 -9.19 -7.84
CA THR A 301 5.20 -8.49 -7.00
C THR A 301 5.37 -7.05 -7.47
N THR A 302 5.38 -6.82 -8.78
CA THR A 302 5.49 -5.47 -9.37
C THR A 302 4.28 -4.63 -8.96
N SER A 303 3.09 -5.21 -9.03
CA SER A 303 1.83 -4.58 -8.64
C SER A 303 1.81 -4.23 -7.16
N LEU A 304 2.20 -5.15 -6.28
CA LEU A 304 2.27 -4.88 -4.84
C LEU A 304 3.28 -3.78 -4.51
N CYS A 305 4.44 -3.76 -5.16
CA CYS A 305 5.37 -2.63 -5.01
C CYS A 305 4.75 -1.32 -5.48
N ILE A 306 4.12 -1.26 -6.66
CA ILE A 306 3.44 -0.04 -7.12
C ILE A 306 2.37 0.41 -6.10
N LEU A 307 1.58 -0.51 -5.58
CA LEU A 307 0.55 -0.21 -4.59
C LEU A 307 1.13 0.27 -3.28
N ALA A 308 2.28 -0.27 -2.85
CA ALA A 308 3.01 0.20 -1.67
C ALA A 308 3.67 1.58 -1.86
N ASP A 309 4.10 1.94 -3.06
CA ASP A 309 4.75 3.22 -3.33
C ASP A 309 3.73 4.36 -3.28
N SER A 310 3.75 5.24 -2.28
CA SER A 310 2.85 6.41 -2.21
C SER A 310 1.37 6.11 -1.90
N LEU A 311 1.11 5.20 -0.95
CA LEU A 311 -0.08 5.33 -0.10
C LEU A 311 0.12 6.48 0.90
#